data_AF-A0A1I4SKF3-F1
#
_entry.id   AF-A0A1I4SKF3-F1
#
_cell.length_a   1.000
_cell.length_b   1.000
_cell.length_c   1.000
_cell.angle_alpha   90.00
_cell.angle_beta   90.00
_cell.angle_gamma   90.00
#
_symmetry.space_group_name_H-M   'P 1'
#
loop_
_entity.id
_entity.type
_entity.pdbx_description
1 polymer ?
#
loop_
_entity_poly.entity_id
_entity_poly.type
_entity_poly.pdbx_seq_one_letter_code
_entity_poly.pdbx_strand_id
1 'polypeptide(L)'
;MGGYFQRQLAVYVEYHRDPRNTAMHVVGILLLFTGAVMPLTLVRLPLLGFDVSLAVILALPVLMYWLLLDVALGIGILAVSIVLFSVATTVAAQVSTATMWAIFAVLVALGLAAQAIGHKVFEGREASLFTFPSHLLLGPMFVMAKLFIALGFRRDLAAILAPLPTNSLSTR
;
A
#
# COMPACT_ATOMS: atom_id res chain seq x y z
N MET A 1 -15.03 1.26 11.59
CA MET A 1 -14.59 0.58 10.36
C MET A 1 -15.79 -0.02 9.65
N GLY A 2 -15.98 0.26 8.37
CA GLY A 2 -17.08 -0.33 7.59
C GLY A 2 -16.83 -1.83 7.36
N GLY A 3 -17.88 -2.66 7.46
CA GLY A 3 -17.78 -4.12 7.25
C GLY A 3 -17.20 -4.52 5.89
N TYR A 4 -17.18 -3.62 4.90
CA TYR A 4 -16.48 -3.82 3.63
C TYR A 4 -14.97 -3.98 3.79
N PHE A 5 -14.29 -3.08 4.52
CA PHE A 5 -12.83 -3.13 4.68
C PHE A 5 -12.40 -4.43 5.37
N GLN A 6 -13.11 -4.83 6.42
CA GLN A 6 -12.82 -6.05 7.17
C GLN A 6 -12.93 -7.31 6.28
N ARG A 7 -13.95 -7.39 5.41
CA ARG A 7 -14.08 -8.48 4.44
C ARG A 7 -12.91 -8.49 3.45
N GLN A 8 -12.53 -7.33 2.93
CA GLN A 8 -11.40 -7.24 2.00
C GLN A 8 -10.07 -7.58 2.68
N LEU A 9 -9.88 -7.18 3.95
CA LEU A 9 -8.71 -7.55 4.74
C LEU A 9 -8.64 -9.07 4.95
N ALA A 10 -9.77 -9.74 5.24
CA ALA A 10 -9.81 -11.19 5.36
C ALA A 10 -9.43 -11.89 4.05
N VAL A 11 -9.98 -11.44 2.92
CA VAL A 11 -9.61 -11.95 1.58
C VAL A 11 -8.12 -11.71 1.30
N TYR A 12 -7.60 -10.53 1.62
CA TYR A 12 -6.20 -10.22 1.44
C TYR A 12 -5.29 -11.14 2.26
N VAL A 13 -5.59 -11.34 3.54
CA VAL A 13 -4.81 -12.21 4.44
C VAL A 13 -4.85 -13.66 3.96
N GLU A 14 -6.01 -14.13 3.50
CA GLU A 14 -6.18 -15.45 2.90
C GLU A 14 -5.39 -15.62 1.60
N TYR A 15 -5.20 -14.53 0.85
CA TYR A 15 -4.42 -14.51 -0.38
C TYR A 15 -2.91 -14.34 -0.14
N HIS A 16 -2.53 -13.82 1.02
CA HIS A 16 -1.14 -13.51 1.40
C HIS A 16 -0.79 -14.20 2.72
N ARG A 17 -0.76 -15.53 2.68
CA ARG A 17 -0.48 -16.38 3.84
C ARG A 17 1.01 -16.51 4.09
N ASP A 18 1.84 -16.53 3.06
CA ASP A 18 3.28 -16.68 3.21
C ASP A 18 3.92 -15.35 3.72
N PRO A 19 4.70 -15.38 4.82
CA PRO A 19 5.34 -14.18 5.34
C PRO A 19 6.38 -13.60 4.37
N ARG A 20 7.00 -14.41 3.51
CA ARG A 20 7.95 -13.96 2.47
C ARG A 20 7.21 -13.21 1.37
N ASN A 21 6.05 -13.71 0.93
CA ASN A 21 5.20 -12.96 0.01
C ASN A 21 4.79 -11.61 0.61
N THR A 22 4.37 -11.63 1.88
CA THR A 22 4.00 -10.39 2.58
C THR A 22 5.14 -9.38 2.60
N ALA A 23 6.36 -9.80 2.93
CA ALA A 23 7.54 -8.93 2.94
C ALA A 23 7.84 -8.37 1.54
N MET A 24 7.79 -9.21 0.51
CA MET A 24 7.98 -8.80 -0.89
C MET A 24 6.91 -7.80 -1.33
N HIS A 25 5.66 -7.97 -0.87
CA HIS A 25 4.58 -7.03 -1.13
C HIS A 25 4.86 -5.68 -0.46
N VAL A 26 5.30 -5.66 0.80
CA VAL A 26 5.69 -4.40 1.48
C VAL A 26 6.77 -3.67 0.71
N VAL A 27 7.86 -4.37 0.34
CA VAL A 27 8.95 -3.79 -0.45
C VAL A 27 8.44 -3.28 -1.80
N GLY A 28 7.61 -4.09 -2.48
CA GLY A 28 6.99 -3.73 -3.75
C GLY A 28 6.16 -2.44 -3.67
N ILE A 29 5.31 -2.30 -2.65
CA ILE A 29 4.50 -1.08 -2.43
C ILE A 29 5.40 0.13 -2.21
N LEU A 30 6.44 0.03 -1.37
CA LEU A 30 7.33 1.15 -1.10
C LEU A 30 8.06 1.62 -2.36
N LEU A 31 8.57 0.68 -3.17
CA LEU A 31 9.25 0.97 -4.43
C LEU A 31 8.30 1.57 -5.48
N LEU A 32 7.13 0.94 -5.68
CA LEU A 32 6.14 1.39 -6.65
C LEU A 32 5.60 2.77 -6.29
N PHE A 33 5.28 3.01 -5.02
CA PHE A 33 4.81 4.31 -4.56
C PHE A 33 5.87 5.39 -4.79
N THR A 34 7.10 5.16 -4.31
CA THR A 34 8.20 6.13 -4.45
C THR A 34 8.52 6.42 -5.91
N GLY A 35 8.58 5.37 -6.74
CA GLY A 35 8.74 5.51 -8.18
C GLY A 35 7.63 6.35 -8.78
N ALA A 36 6.36 5.98 -8.57
CA ALA A 36 5.22 6.67 -9.17
C ALA A 36 5.14 8.17 -8.79
N VAL A 37 5.41 8.53 -7.54
CA VAL A 37 5.32 9.93 -7.11
C VAL A 37 6.49 10.79 -7.58
N MET A 38 7.68 10.22 -7.76
CA MET A 38 8.91 10.95 -8.10
C MET A 38 8.80 11.87 -9.33
N PRO A 39 8.41 11.41 -10.53
CA PRO A 39 8.26 12.29 -11.69
C PRO A 39 7.17 13.34 -11.47
N LEU A 40 6.12 13.00 -10.72
CA LEU A 40 5.01 13.89 -10.43
C LEU A 40 5.39 15.04 -9.48
N THR A 41 6.53 14.93 -8.77
CA THR A 41 7.02 16.03 -7.92
C THR A 41 7.55 17.22 -8.72
N LEU A 42 7.97 16.98 -9.98
CA LEU A 42 8.50 18.00 -10.88
C LEU A 42 7.41 18.79 -11.59
N VAL A 43 6.22 18.22 -11.76
CA VAL A 43 5.06 18.92 -12.31
C VAL A 43 4.40 19.69 -11.19
N ARG A 44 4.46 21.02 -11.24
CA ARG A 44 3.86 21.89 -10.23
C ARG A 44 2.78 22.78 -10.83
N LEU A 45 1.71 22.97 -10.06
CA LEU A 45 0.51 23.67 -10.47
C LEU A 45 0.13 24.72 -9.41
N PRO A 46 -0.26 25.94 -9.82
CA PRO A 46 -0.77 26.94 -8.89
C PRO A 46 -2.13 26.49 -8.34
N LEU A 47 -2.24 26.37 -7.02
CA LEU A 47 -3.46 25.98 -6.32
C LEU A 47 -3.61 26.80 -5.04
N LEU A 48 -4.72 27.54 -4.91
CA LEU A 48 -5.02 28.39 -3.74
C LEU A 48 -3.88 29.35 -3.35
N GLY A 49 -3.13 29.86 -4.32
CA GLY A 49 -1.99 30.77 -4.10
C GLY A 49 -0.67 30.08 -3.76
N PHE A 50 -0.61 28.76 -3.74
CA PHE A 50 0.61 27.96 -3.53
C PHE A 50 0.99 27.20 -4.81
N ASP A 51 2.28 26.93 -4.98
CA ASP A 51 2.78 26.06 -6.04
C ASP A 51 2.88 24.62 -5.52
N VAL A 52 1.90 23.79 -5.89
CA VAL A 52 1.70 22.44 -5.35
C VAL A 52 2.08 21.41 -6.40
N SER A 53 2.85 20.39 -6.02
CA SER A 53 3.20 19.31 -6.94
C SER A 53 2.01 18.43 -7.29
N LEU A 54 1.98 17.95 -8.53
CA LEU A 54 0.95 17.02 -9.02
C LEU A 54 0.93 15.74 -8.18
N ALA A 55 2.07 15.33 -7.65
CA ALA A 55 2.18 14.18 -6.76
C ALA A 55 1.31 14.34 -5.49
N VAL A 56 1.32 15.53 -4.85
CA VAL A 56 0.50 15.83 -3.68
C VAL A 56 -0.98 15.91 -4.08
N ILE A 57 -1.29 16.58 -5.18
CA ILE A 57 -2.66 16.72 -5.68
C ILE A 57 -3.32 15.36 -5.89
N LEU A 58 -2.60 14.40 -6.48
CA LEU A 58 -3.14 13.06 -6.76
C LEU A 58 -3.18 12.15 -5.52
N ALA A 59 -2.21 12.28 -4.61
CA ALA A 59 -2.17 11.43 -3.42
C ALA A 59 -3.12 11.88 -2.31
N LEU A 60 -3.40 13.18 -2.19
CA LEU A 60 -4.20 13.72 -1.09
C LEU A 60 -5.60 13.10 -0.99
N PRO A 61 -6.39 12.95 -2.07
CA PRO A 61 -7.71 12.31 -2.00
C PRO A 61 -7.63 10.85 -1.53
N VAL A 62 -6.58 10.13 -1.94
CA VAL A 62 -6.37 8.72 -1.55
C VAL A 62 -5.99 8.61 -0.08
N LEU A 63 -5.10 9.48 0.41
CA LEU A 63 -4.74 9.55 1.83
C LEU A 63 -5.95 9.93 2.70
N MET A 64 -6.77 10.88 2.24
CA MET A 64 -8.03 11.23 2.91
C MET A 64 -8.98 10.04 2.95
N TYR A 65 -9.14 9.32 1.84
CA TYR A 65 -9.96 8.12 1.80
C TYR A 65 -9.49 7.06 2.81
N TRP A 66 -8.19 6.81 2.91
CA TRP A 66 -7.64 5.86 3.88
C TRP A 66 -7.83 6.30 5.33
N LEU A 67 -7.66 7.59 5.64
CA LEU A 67 -7.96 8.16 6.96
C LEU A 67 -9.44 8.01 7.33
N LEU A 68 -10.35 8.23 6.37
CA LEU A 68 -11.78 8.02 6.57
C LEU A 68 -12.14 6.54 6.76
N LEU A 69 -11.39 5.63 6.12
CA LEU A 69 -11.61 4.19 6.23
C LEU A 69 -11.20 3.65 7.60
N ASP A 70 -10.03 4.06 8.08
CA ASP A 70 -9.58 3.86 9.46
C ASP A 70 -8.51 4.88 9.84
N VAL A 71 -8.79 5.71 10.83
CA VAL A 71 -7.92 6.83 11.24
C VAL A 71 -6.54 6.34 11.71
N ALA A 72 -6.48 5.25 12.48
CA ALA A 72 -5.22 4.77 13.04
C ALA A 72 -4.28 4.23 11.94
N LEU A 73 -4.82 3.41 11.04
CA LEU A 73 -4.05 2.90 9.90
C LEU A 73 -3.70 4.03 8.93
N GLY A 74 -4.64 4.93 8.66
CA GLY A 74 -4.45 6.09 7.79
C GLY A 74 -3.36 7.04 8.29
N ILE A 75 -3.27 7.30 9.59
CA ILE A 75 -2.17 8.09 10.19
C ILE A 75 -0.82 7.39 9.99
N GLY A 76 -0.76 6.07 10.20
CA GLY A 76 0.45 5.30 9.95
C GLY A 76 0.92 5.40 8.50
N ILE A 77 -0.02 5.29 7.55
CA ILE A 77 0.29 5.43 6.12
C ILE A 77 0.70 6.86 5.78
N LEU A 78 -0.01 7.86 6.30
CA LEU A 78 0.34 9.27 6.11
C LEU A 78 1.77 9.56 6.56
N ALA A 79 2.18 9.05 7.72
CA ALA A 79 3.54 9.22 8.23
C ALA A 79 4.59 8.61 7.27
N VAL A 80 4.35 7.38 6.78
CA VAL A 80 5.23 6.74 5.79
C VAL A 80 5.23 7.51 4.48
N SER A 81 4.07 7.94 3.99
CA SER A 81 3.96 8.71 2.75
C SER A 81 4.74 10.02 2.83
N ILE A 82 4.68 10.76 3.95
CA ILE A 82 5.47 11.99 4.14
C ILE A 82 6.96 11.72 3.95
N VAL A 83 7.48 10.62 4.51
CA VAL A 83 8.89 10.23 4.33
C VAL A 83 9.19 9.93 2.87
N LEU A 84 8.36 9.11 2.21
CA LEU A 84 8.58 8.74 0.80
C LEU A 84 8.46 9.94 -0.15
N PHE A 85 7.53 10.86 0.10
CA PHE A 85 7.41 12.12 -0.65
C PHE A 85 8.64 13.00 -0.48
N SER A 86 9.17 13.10 0.74
CA SER A 86 10.37 13.88 1.04
C SER A 86 11.59 13.30 0.32
N VAL A 87 11.76 11.98 0.35
CA VAL A 87 12.81 11.28 -0.41
C VAL A 87 12.65 11.52 -1.91
N ALA A 88 11.46 11.29 -2.47
CA ALA A 88 11.21 11.45 -3.89
C ALA A 88 11.48 12.88 -4.38
N THR A 89 11.04 13.88 -3.61
CA THR A 89 11.24 15.30 -3.93
C THR A 89 12.72 15.69 -3.85
N THR A 90 13.42 15.22 -2.81
CA THR A 90 14.87 15.52 -2.63
C THR A 90 15.70 14.91 -3.76
N VAL A 91 15.44 13.65 -4.11
CA VAL A 91 16.13 12.97 -5.21
C VAL A 91 15.84 13.65 -6.53
N ALA A 92 14.56 13.92 -6.85
CA ALA A 92 14.16 14.55 -8.10
C ALA A 92 14.76 15.96 -8.29
N ALA A 93 15.00 16.70 -7.20
CA ALA A 93 15.64 18.02 -7.24
C ALA A 93 17.16 17.97 -7.50
N GLN A 94 17.82 16.82 -7.31
CA GLN A 94 19.28 16.69 -7.38
C GLN A 94 19.78 16.01 -8.66
N VAL A 95 18.88 15.48 -9.50
CA VAL A 95 19.24 14.68 -10.67
C VAL A 95 18.68 15.28 -11.96
N SER A 96 19.29 14.95 -13.10
CA SER A 96 18.73 15.32 -14.40
C SER A 96 17.39 14.63 -14.65
N THR A 97 16.55 15.20 -15.52
CA THR A 97 15.28 14.57 -15.92
C THR A 97 15.48 13.15 -16.46
N ALA A 98 16.55 12.91 -17.24
CA ALA A 98 16.86 11.59 -17.76
C ALA A 98 17.22 10.59 -16.65
N THR A 99 18.05 11.01 -15.68
CA THR A 99 18.39 10.20 -14.51
C THR A 99 17.18 9.90 -13.65
N MET A 100 16.28 10.88 -13.45
CA MET A 100 15.03 10.68 -12.71
C MET A 100 14.16 9.59 -13.36
N TRP A 101 13.96 9.66 -14.69
CA TRP A 101 13.21 8.62 -15.40
C TRP A 101 13.87 7.25 -15.34
N ALA A 102 15.21 7.18 -15.32
CA ALA A 102 15.93 5.92 -15.10
C ALA A 102 15.69 5.37 -13.68
N ILE A 103 15.72 6.22 -12.64
CA ILE A 103 15.40 5.83 -11.26
C ILE A 103 13.95 5.34 -11.17
N PHE A 104 12.99 6.08 -11.75
CA PHE A 104 11.60 5.66 -11.87
C PHE A 104 11.48 4.26 -12.47
N ALA A 105 12.12 4.01 -13.62
CA ALA A 105 12.06 2.73 -14.30
C ALA A 105 12.61 1.59 -13.44
N VAL A 106 13.74 1.81 -12.76
CA VAL A 106 14.34 0.82 -11.84
C VAL A 106 13.42 0.53 -10.66
N LEU A 107 12.90 1.56 -10.00
CA LEU A 107 11.99 1.39 -8.85
C LEU A 107 10.72 0.64 -9.25
N VAL A 108 10.13 1.00 -10.40
CA VAL A 108 8.94 0.32 -10.91
C VAL A 108 9.24 -1.13 -11.29
N ALA A 109 10.33 -1.38 -12.00
CA ALA A 109 10.73 -2.75 -12.38
C ALA A 109 10.96 -3.64 -11.17
N LEU A 110 11.73 -3.17 -10.18
CA LEU A 110 11.99 -3.91 -8.94
C LEU A 110 10.71 -4.09 -8.11
N GLY A 111 9.86 -3.06 -8.04
CA GLY A 111 8.60 -3.13 -7.33
C GLY A 111 7.63 -4.15 -7.95
N LEU A 112 7.47 -4.14 -9.27
CA LEU A 112 6.68 -5.13 -10.00
C LEU A 112 7.27 -6.53 -9.88
N ALA A 113 8.59 -6.67 -9.96
CA ALA A 113 9.26 -7.94 -9.76
C ALA A 113 9.01 -8.48 -8.34
N ALA A 114 9.09 -7.64 -7.31
CA ALA A 114 8.82 -8.06 -5.94
C ALA A 114 7.39 -8.56 -5.76
N GLN A 115 6.40 -7.84 -6.32
CA GLN A 115 5.00 -8.25 -6.33
C GLN A 115 4.79 -9.59 -7.05
N ALA A 116 5.33 -9.71 -8.27
CA ALA A 116 5.16 -10.90 -9.10
C ALA A 116 5.84 -12.14 -8.50
N ILE A 117 7.08 -11.99 -8.00
CA ILE A 117 7.82 -13.07 -7.32
C ILE A 117 7.08 -13.48 -6.05
N GLY A 118 6.63 -12.50 -5.26
CA GLY A 118 5.83 -12.72 -4.05
C GLY A 118 4.67 -13.67 -4.30
N HIS A 119 3.82 -13.30 -5.25
CA HIS A 119 2.64 -14.07 -5.61
C HIS A 119 2.94 -15.41 -6.27
N LYS A 120 3.81 -15.41 -7.29
CA LYS A 120 4.02 -16.60 -8.13
C LYS A 120 4.85 -17.67 -7.42
N VAL A 121 5.88 -17.27 -6.67
CA VAL A 121 6.84 -18.22 -6.06
C VAL A 121 6.38 -18.67 -4.67
N PHE A 122 5.86 -17.76 -3.84
CA PHE A 122 5.53 -18.09 -2.45
C PHE A 122 4.06 -18.44 -2.21
N GLU A 123 3.12 -17.90 -3.00
CA GLU A 123 1.70 -18.29 -2.89
C GLU A 123 1.26 -19.28 -3.98
N GLY A 124 2.00 -19.38 -5.08
CA GLY A 124 1.59 -20.16 -6.25
C GLY A 124 0.34 -19.58 -6.94
N ARG A 125 0.12 -18.27 -6.81
CA ARG A 125 -1.06 -17.55 -7.33
C ARG A 125 -0.62 -16.42 -8.25
N GLU A 126 -1.56 -15.90 -9.06
CA GLU A 126 -1.35 -14.68 -9.81
C GLU A 126 -1.28 -13.45 -8.88
N ALA A 127 -0.86 -12.30 -9.41
CA ALA A 127 -0.87 -11.08 -8.63
C ALA A 127 -2.31 -10.73 -8.23
N SER A 128 -2.52 -10.46 -6.94
CA SER A 128 -3.89 -10.34 -6.40
C SER A 128 -4.71 -9.23 -7.04
N LEU A 129 -4.08 -8.21 -7.65
CA LEU A 129 -4.76 -7.14 -8.37
C LEU A 129 -5.58 -7.64 -9.58
N PHE A 130 -5.17 -8.74 -10.22
CA PHE A 130 -5.90 -9.31 -11.36
C PHE A 130 -7.15 -10.05 -10.90
N THR A 131 -7.13 -10.60 -9.68
CA THR A 131 -8.29 -11.28 -9.08
C THR A 131 -9.20 -10.31 -8.31
N PHE A 132 -8.61 -9.33 -7.63
CA PHE A 132 -9.27 -8.38 -6.74
C PHE A 132 -8.74 -6.96 -7.03
N PRO A 133 -9.32 -6.24 -8.01
CA PRO A 133 -8.83 -4.92 -8.40
C PRO A 133 -8.80 -3.89 -7.26
N SER A 134 -9.70 -4.03 -6.28
CA SER A 134 -9.72 -3.22 -5.05
C SER A 134 -8.42 -3.31 -4.25
N HIS A 135 -7.65 -4.40 -4.38
CA HIS A 135 -6.37 -4.57 -3.69
C HIS A 135 -5.30 -3.58 -4.17
N LEU A 136 -5.45 -3.01 -5.37
CA LEU A 136 -4.57 -1.93 -5.81
C LEU A 136 -4.69 -0.70 -4.91
N LEU A 137 -5.93 -0.30 -4.59
CA LEU A 137 -6.20 0.87 -3.74
C LEU A 137 -6.04 0.55 -2.25
N LEU A 138 -6.38 -0.66 -1.83
CA LEU A 138 -6.41 -1.05 -0.41
C LEU A 138 -5.11 -1.75 0.06
N GLY A 139 -4.19 -2.09 -0.83
CA GLY A 139 -2.92 -2.75 -0.52
C GLY A 139 -2.15 -2.10 0.65
N PRO A 140 -1.90 -0.77 0.63
CA PRO A 140 -1.24 -0.08 1.74
C PRO A 140 -1.99 -0.20 3.07
N MET A 141 -3.32 -0.15 3.06
CA MET A 141 -4.16 -0.35 4.24
C MET A 141 -4.04 -1.75 4.81
N PHE A 142 -3.96 -2.78 3.96
CA PHE A 142 -3.81 -4.16 4.42
C PHE A 142 -2.43 -4.42 5.02
N VAL A 143 -1.37 -3.92 4.39
CA VAL A 143 -0.01 -4.01 4.93
C VAL A 143 0.09 -3.30 6.28
N MET A 144 -0.47 -2.08 6.38
CA MET A 144 -0.48 -1.34 7.64
C MET A 144 -1.30 -2.05 8.72
N ALA A 145 -2.45 -2.65 8.35
CA ALA A 145 -3.24 -3.47 9.27
C ALA A 145 -2.44 -4.65 9.81
N LYS A 146 -1.73 -5.41 8.95
CA LYS A 146 -0.87 -6.52 9.39
C LYS A 146 0.24 -6.04 10.33
N LEU A 147 0.87 -4.90 10.04
CA LEU A 147 1.89 -4.31 10.91
C LEU A 147 1.31 -3.97 12.29
N PHE A 148 0.17 -3.28 12.34
CA PHE A 148 -0.45 -2.88 13.61
C PHE A 148 -0.96 -4.08 14.41
N ILE A 149 -1.44 -5.14 13.74
CA ILE A 149 -1.79 -6.41 14.38
C ILE A 149 -0.54 -7.06 14.98
N ALA A 150 0.55 -7.15 14.21
CA ALA A 150 1.81 -7.75 14.67
C ALA A 150 2.43 -6.99 15.86
N LEU A 151 2.24 -5.67 15.92
CA LEU A 151 2.64 -4.82 17.04
C LEU A 151 1.66 -4.85 18.23
N GLY A 152 0.53 -5.55 18.11
CA GLY A 152 -0.47 -5.69 19.18
C GLY A 152 -1.43 -4.50 19.34
N PHE A 153 -1.40 -3.52 18.43
CA PHE A 153 -2.23 -2.31 18.50
C PHE A 153 -3.66 -2.50 17.99
N ARG A 154 -3.94 -3.57 17.25
CA ARG A 154 -5.25 -3.81 16.59
C ARG A 154 -5.82 -5.21 16.84
N ARG A 155 -6.11 -5.49 18.11
CA ARG A 155 -6.75 -6.76 18.53
C ARG A 155 -8.14 -6.96 17.91
N ASP A 156 -8.86 -5.86 17.68
CA ASP A 156 -10.15 -5.85 16.98
C ASP A 156 -10.05 -6.41 15.56
N LEU A 157 -8.97 -6.06 14.83
CA LEU A 157 -8.71 -6.61 13.50
C LEU A 157 -8.21 -8.05 13.57
N ALA A 158 -7.34 -8.36 14.54
CA ALA A 158 -6.84 -9.71 14.74
C ALA A 158 -7.99 -10.70 15.00
N ALA A 159 -9.01 -10.30 15.77
CA ALA A 159 -10.17 -11.13 16.08
C ALA A 159 -10.98 -11.54 14.83
N ILE A 160 -11.00 -10.70 13.80
CA ILE A 160 -11.71 -10.98 12.53
C ILE A 160 -10.96 -12.00 11.67
N LEU A 161 -9.64 -12.09 11.85
CA LEU A 161 -8.78 -13.01 11.13
C LEU A 161 -8.64 -14.37 11.83
N ALA A 162 -9.08 -14.47 13.09
CA ALA A 162 -9.08 -15.72 13.82
C ALA A 162 -10.04 -16.72 13.14
N PRO A 163 -9.65 -18.00 13.00
CA PRO A 163 -10.57 -19.04 12.54
C PRO A 163 -11.83 -19.04 13.42
N LEU A 164 -13.02 -19.06 12.81
CA LEU A 164 -14.24 -19.26 13.57
C LEU A 164 -14.13 -20.60 14.32
N PRO A 165 -14.54 -20.69 15.60
CA PRO A 165 -14.56 -21.95 16.31
C PRO A 165 -15.41 -22.96 15.54
N THR A 166 -14.86 -24.16 15.33
CA THR A 166 -15.46 -25.25 14.54
C THR A 166 -16.87 -25.66 14.99
N ASN A 167 -17.29 -25.26 16.19
CA ASN A 167 -18.62 -25.53 16.74
C ASN A 167 -19.76 -24.63 16.21
N SER A 168 -19.50 -23.59 15.43
CA SER A 168 -20.58 -22.71 14.92
C SER A 168 -21.25 -23.22 13.63
N LEU A 169 -20.86 -24.39 13.12
CA LEU A 169 -21.40 -24.98 11.88
C LEU A 169 -22.28 -26.24 12.11
N SER A 170 -22.51 -26.66 13.36
CA SER A 170 -23.33 -27.86 13.65
C SER A 170 -24.82 -27.57 13.94
N THR A 171 -25.30 -26.35 13.71
CA THR A 171 -26.70 -25.99 13.92
C THR A 171 -27.26 -25.21 12.73
N ARG A 172 -27.39 -25.88 11.58
CA ARG A 172 -28.43 -25.61 10.58
C ARG A 172 -28.84 -26.90 9.91
#